data_AF-A0A6L5E078-F1
#
_entry.id   AF-A0A6L5E078-F1
#
_cell.length_a   1.000
_cell.length_b   1.000
_cell.length_c   1.000
_cell.angle_alpha   90.00
_cell.angle_beta   90.00
_cell.angle_gamma   90.00
#
_symmetry.space_group_name_H-M   'P 1'
#
loop_
_entity.id
_entity.type
_entity.pdbx_description
1 polymer ?
#
loop_
_entity_poly.entity_id
_entity_poly.type
_entity_poly.pdbx_seq_one_letter_code
_entity_poly.pdbx_strand_id
1 'polypeptide(L)'
;MKATFIFLFLMIGQFSFAQQYNSLVIEKDNVDGNNKIYKTGSVFVFDYEIVIDSVKWKLKTNNGMASACRFDLVDADKDSIGVNKLHLLVKPVISKERTNKNQTEILYLEDPVFSSISSTGLVENEQNVWLHPMRSGFFGALETCPFPYVKLPLQMGQEWSDEMKISNSWSNKLWGEWRGKLRLIYHYKVCEQCKLQTSIGSLNCYVIKSTAISKIGTAILKSYYSEQYGFVRMEYEMVSGIKVNIWLEEVSSEHDFTNMQAVLKYVKERKDEDV
;
A
#
# COMPACT_ATOMS: atom_id res chain seq x y z
N MET A 1 -43.98 37.92 -9.15
CA MET A 1 -42.50 37.90 -9.09
C MET A 1 -42.04 36.46 -9.02
N LYS A 2 -41.39 35.95 -10.07
CA LYS A 2 -40.84 34.59 -10.11
C LYS A 2 -39.39 34.66 -9.62
N ALA A 3 -39.06 33.99 -8.52
CA ALA A 3 -37.69 33.83 -8.06
C ALA A 3 -37.14 32.52 -8.63
N THR A 4 -36.20 32.63 -9.56
CA THR A 4 -35.47 31.50 -10.14
C THR A 4 -34.31 31.15 -9.21
N PHE A 5 -34.37 30.02 -8.52
CA PHE A 5 -33.23 29.45 -7.80
C PHE A 5 -32.31 28.76 -8.81
N ILE A 6 -31.12 29.33 -9.03
CA ILE A 6 -30.04 28.67 -9.78
C ILE A 6 -29.25 27.83 -8.77
N PHE A 7 -29.43 26.50 -8.83
CA PHE A 7 -28.53 25.56 -8.16
C PHE A 7 -27.23 25.50 -8.98
N LEU A 8 -26.19 26.15 -8.48
CA LEU A 8 -24.84 26.01 -9.03
C LEU A 8 -24.25 24.70 -8.49
N PHE A 9 -24.34 23.64 -9.29
CA PHE A 9 -23.60 22.39 -9.03
C PHE A 9 -22.10 22.66 -9.19
N LEU A 10 -21.41 22.89 -8.07
CA LEU A 10 -19.95 22.88 -8.01
C LEU A 10 -19.49 21.42 -8.14
N MET A 11 -19.39 20.94 -9.39
CA MET A 11 -18.58 19.77 -9.72
C MET A 11 -17.11 20.15 -9.49
N ILE A 12 -16.62 19.98 -8.26
CA ILE A 12 -15.19 19.90 -8.01
C ILE A 12 -14.76 18.57 -8.62
N GLY A 13 -14.36 18.61 -9.89
CA GLY A 13 -13.65 17.53 -10.53
C GLY A 13 -12.36 17.30 -9.76
N GLN A 14 -12.37 16.32 -8.85
CA GLN A 14 -11.16 15.68 -8.38
C GLN A 14 -10.59 14.96 -9.61
N PHE A 15 -9.74 15.65 -10.38
CA PHE A 15 -8.81 14.95 -11.27
C PHE A 15 -7.87 14.16 -10.37
N SER A 16 -8.30 12.95 -10.00
CA SER A 16 -7.44 11.92 -9.45
C SER A 16 -6.48 11.54 -10.57
N PHE A 17 -5.40 12.28 -10.72
CA PHE A 17 -4.25 11.78 -11.45
C PHE A 17 -3.84 10.49 -10.74
N ALA A 18 -3.92 9.37 -11.43
CA ALA A 18 -3.44 8.10 -10.92
C ALA A 18 -2.02 8.32 -10.40
N GLN A 19 -1.84 8.13 -9.10
CA GLN A 19 -0.55 8.38 -8.47
C GLN A 19 0.42 7.31 -8.97
N GLN A 20 1.50 7.73 -9.61
CA GLN A 20 2.48 6.82 -10.18
C GLN A 20 3.84 7.51 -10.33
N TYR A 21 4.84 6.66 -10.49
CA TYR A 21 6.22 7.03 -10.77
C TYR A 21 6.41 7.31 -12.27
N ASN A 22 7.27 8.29 -12.58
CA ASN A 22 7.54 8.69 -13.96
C ASN A 22 8.31 7.61 -14.72
N SER A 23 9.16 6.86 -14.02
CA SER A 23 9.96 5.77 -14.60
C SER A 23 9.25 4.42 -14.59
N LEU A 24 8.01 4.37 -14.12
CA LEU A 24 7.16 3.18 -14.13
C LEU A 24 6.70 2.88 -15.55
N VAL A 25 7.00 1.69 -16.03
CA VAL A 25 6.49 1.22 -17.31
C VAL A 25 5.15 0.55 -17.07
N ILE A 26 4.12 1.09 -17.70
CA ILE A 26 2.73 0.69 -17.53
C ILE A 26 2.20 0.12 -18.84
N GLU A 27 1.75 -1.14 -18.78
CA GLU A 27 1.07 -1.80 -19.88
C GLU A 27 -0.26 -1.12 -20.17
N LYS A 28 -0.59 -0.92 -21.45
CA LYS A 28 -1.80 -0.19 -21.85
C LYS A 28 -2.94 -1.11 -22.26
N ASP A 29 -2.61 -2.27 -22.81
CA ASP A 29 -3.59 -3.12 -23.49
C ASP A 29 -4.01 -4.30 -22.61
N ASN A 30 -3.05 -4.97 -21.98
CA ASN A 30 -3.29 -6.13 -21.13
C ASN A 30 -2.79 -5.92 -19.70
N VAL A 31 -3.41 -4.97 -19.00
CA VAL A 31 -2.99 -4.46 -17.68
C VAL A 31 -2.75 -5.54 -16.64
N ASP A 32 -3.60 -6.57 -16.58
CA ASP A 32 -3.47 -7.64 -15.57
C ASP A 32 -2.82 -8.91 -16.13
N GLY A 33 -2.81 -9.10 -17.46
CA GLY A 33 -2.46 -10.39 -18.05
C GLY A 33 -0.95 -10.64 -18.16
N ASN A 34 -0.11 -9.68 -17.79
CA ASN A 34 1.34 -9.85 -17.64
C ASN A 34 1.79 -9.94 -16.17
N ASN A 35 0.86 -9.99 -15.21
CA ASN A 35 1.16 -10.24 -13.81
C ASN A 35 1.55 -11.72 -13.62
N LYS A 36 2.74 -11.97 -13.05
CA LYS A 36 3.22 -13.30 -12.70
C LYS A 36 2.95 -13.65 -11.24
N ILE A 37 3.02 -12.65 -10.36
CA ILE A 37 2.89 -12.75 -8.90
C ILE A 37 1.49 -12.30 -8.48
N TYR A 38 1.11 -11.06 -8.77
CA TYR A 38 -0.14 -10.44 -8.35
C TYR A 38 -1.25 -10.73 -9.36
N LYS A 39 -1.60 -12.00 -9.53
CA LYS A 39 -2.67 -12.44 -10.41
C LYS A 39 -4.03 -12.13 -9.81
N THR A 40 -5.01 -11.79 -10.64
CA THR A 40 -6.41 -11.60 -10.20
C THR A 40 -6.92 -12.83 -9.43
N GLY A 41 -7.63 -12.60 -8.33
CA GLY A 41 -8.08 -13.66 -7.42
C GLY A 41 -7.03 -14.10 -6.40
N SER A 42 -5.84 -13.49 -6.39
CA SER A 42 -4.83 -13.72 -5.35
C SER A 42 -5.12 -12.86 -4.11
N VAL A 43 -4.77 -13.39 -2.94
CA VAL A 43 -4.81 -12.72 -1.64
C VAL A 43 -3.45 -12.86 -0.98
N PHE A 44 -2.93 -11.75 -0.48
CA PHE A 44 -1.72 -11.68 0.32
C PHE A 44 -2.09 -11.13 1.69
N VAL A 45 -1.89 -11.93 2.74
CA VAL A 45 -2.19 -11.55 4.12
C VAL A 45 -0.89 -11.18 4.81
N PHE A 46 -0.85 -9.98 5.37
CA PHE A 46 0.31 -9.44 6.06
C PHE A 46 0.00 -9.26 7.55
N ASP A 47 1.00 -9.54 8.37
CA ASP A 47 1.09 -8.98 9.71
C ASP A 47 1.89 -7.68 9.68
N TYR A 48 1.83 -6.92 10.75
CA TYR A 48 2.52 -5.64 10.88
C TYR A 48 2.76 -5.25 12.34
N GLU A 49 3.71 -4.35 12.55
CA GLU A 49 3.88 -3.63 13.82
C GLU A 49 4.21 -2.16 13.55
N ILE A 50 3.79 -1.30 14.46
CA ILE A 50 4.17 0.11 14.51
C ILE A 50 5.12 0.29 15.69
N VAL A 51 6.30 0.85 15.49
CA VAL A 51 7.27 1.05 16.56
C VAL A 51 7.47 2.54 16.82
N ILE A 52 7.19 2.97 18.04
CA ILE A 52 7.36 4.33 18.54
C ILE A 52 8.13 4.23 19.85
N ASP A 53 9.27 4.91 19.94
CA ASP A 53 10.14 4.89 21.13
C ASP A 53 10.49 3.48 21.62
N SER A 54 10.75 2.56 20.68
CA SER A 54 11.02 1.13 20.90
C SER A 54 9.85 0.30 21.46
N VAL A 55 8.68 0.91 21.65
CA VAL A 55 7.44 0.20 22.02
C VAL A 55 6.72 -0.25 20.76
N LYS A 56 6.22 -1.48 20.77
CA LYS A 56 5.45 -2.07 19.67
C LYS A 56 3.96 -1.81 19.87
N TRP A 57 3.34 -1.30 18.82
CA TRP A 57 1.95 -0.92 18.78
C TRP A 57 1.23 -1.64 17.65
N LYS A 58 -0.06 -1.88 17.90
CA LYS A 58 -1.07 -2.28 16.92
C LYS A 58 -2.15 -1.22 16.86
N LEU A 59 -3.05 -1.33 15.89
CA LEU A 59 -4.20 -0.44 15.78
C LEU A 59 -5.42 -1.05 16.48
N LYS A 60 -6.09 -0.22 17.28
CA LYS A 60 -7.41 -0.51 17.83
C LYS A 60 -8.51 -0.08 16.89
N THR A 61 -8.32 1.06 16.22
CA THR A 61 -9.19 1.57 15.18
C THR A 61 -8.31 2.13 14.07
N ASN A 62 -8.76 2.02 12.82
CA ASN A 62 -8.08 2.62 11.68
C ASN A 62 -9.11 2.99 10.61
N ASN A 63 -9.32 4.29 10.38
CA ASN A 63 -10.41 4.77 9.55
C ASN A 63 -10.06 6.06 8.82
N GLY A 64 -10.82 6.33 7.76
CA GLY A 64 -10.66 7.55 6.96
C GLY A 64 -9.36 7.55 6.16
N MET A 65 -9.12 8.65 5.46
CA MET A 65 -7.98 8.82 4.58
C MET A 65 -7.55 10.29 4.57
N ALA A 66 -6.26 10.54 4.34
CA ALA A 66 -5.69 11.87 4.27
C ALA A 66 -6.08 12.71 5.51
N SER A 67 -6.57 13.94 5.35
CA SER A 67 -6.89 14.85 6.46
C SER A 67 -8.05 14.38 7.35
N ALA A 68 -8.79 13.35 6.93
CA ALA A 68 -9.87 12.75 7.69
C ALA A 68 -9.45 11.45 8.41
N CYS A 69 -8.16 11.09 8.40
CA CYS A 69 -7.66 9.90 9.06
C CYS A 69 -7.93 9.94 10.57
N ARG A 70 -8.41 8.82 11.12
CA ARG A 70 -8.60 8.60 12.56
C ARG A 70 -8.12 7.21 12.91
N PHE A 71 -7.32 7.09 13.95
CA PHE A 71 -6.79 5.83 14.42
C PHE A 71 -6.40 5.92 15.88
N ASP A 72 -6.43 4.78 16.55
CA ASP A 72 -6.00 4.62 17.93
C ASP A 72 -4.96 3.50 17.99
N LEU A 73 -3.84 3.77 18.67
CA LEU A 73 -2.80 2.78 18.91
C LEU A 73 -3.06 2.06 20.24
N VAL A 74 -2.73 0.78 20.27
CA VAL A 74 -2.78 -0.07 21.46
C VAL A 74 -1.50 -0.86 21.61
N ASP A 75 -1.09 -1.08 22.85
CA ASP A 75 0.06 -1.92 23.17
C ASP A 75 -0.26 -3.35 22.73
N ALA A 76 0.60 -3.91 21.88
CA ALA A 76 0.35 -5.19 21.22
C ALA A 76 0.21 -6.36 22.22
N ASP A 77 0.78 -6.23 23.43
CA ASP A 77 0.84 -7.30 24.44
C ASP A 77 -0.26 -7.18 25.52
N LYS A 78 -0.95 -6.03 25.60
CA LYS A 78 -1.81 -5.70 26.76
C LYS A 78 -3.26 -5.47 26.43
N ASP A 79 -3.53 -5.04 25.21
CA ASP A 79 -4.83 -4.49 24.84
C ASP A 79 -5.47 -5.30 23.71
N SER A 80 -6.79 -5.17 23.59
CA SER A 80 -7.53 -5.81 22.51
C SER A 80 -7.25 -5.14 21.17
N ILE A 81 -6.61 -5.86 20.25
CA ILE A 81 -6.28 -5.39 18.90
C ILE A 81 -7.56 -5.29 18.05
N GLY A 82 -7.71 -4.20 17.29
CA GLY A 82 -8.85 -4.02 16.38
C GLY A 82 -8.47 -4.11 14.89
N VAL A 83 -7.20 -3.96 14.55
CA VAL A 83 -6.66 -4.33 13.24
C VAL A 83 -5.46 -5.23 13.46
N ASN A 84 -5.64 -6.53 13.24
CA ASN A 84 -4.63 -7.54 13.46
C ASN A 84 -3.80 -7.77 12.19
N LYS A 85 -4.46 -8.05 11.07
CA LYS A 85 -3.84 -8.36 9.78
C LYS A 85 -4.30 -7.40 8.68
N LEU A 86 -3.50 -7.31 7.63
CA LEU A 86 -3.77 -6.53 6.43
C LEU A 86 -3.92 -7.49 5.25
N HIS A 87 -5.03 -7.42 4.53
CA HIS A 87 -5.27 -8.27 3.37
C HIS A 87 -5.17 -7.43 2.10
N LEU A 88 -4.31 -7.83 1.17
CA LEU A 88 -4.26 -7.30 -0.19
C LEU A 88 -4.95 -8.31 -1.12
N LEU A 89 -6.10 -7.92 -1.68
CA LEU A 89 -6.84 -8.71 -2.66
C LEU A 89 -6.57 -8.15 -4.05
N VAL A 90 -6.24 -9.01 -5.01
CA VAL A 90 -6.07 -8.62 -6.41
C VAL A 90 -7.38 -8.79 -7.16
N LYS A 91 -7.99 -7.69 -7.59
CA LYS A 91 -9.35 -7.68 -8.13
C LYS A 91 -9.33 -7.72 -9.67
N PRO A 92 -10.09 -8.62 -10.32
CA PRO A 92 -10.33 -8.51 -11.75
C PRO A 92 -11.25 -7.32 -12.04
N VAL A 93 -10.84 -6.43 -12.94
CA VAL A 93 -11.61 -5.22 -13.27
C VAL A 93 -11.62 -4.94 -14.76
N ILE A 94 -12.82 -4.69 -15.31
CA ILE A 94 -12.96 -4.20 -16.69
C ILE A 94 -12.39 -2.78 -16.74
N SER A 95 -11.60 -2.46 -17.77
CA SER A 95 -10.79 -1.22 -17.85
C SER A 95 -11.50 0.08 -17.45
N LYS A 96 -12.81 0.23 -17.70
CA LYS A 96 -13.61 1.42 -17.37
C LYS A 96 -13.91 1.60 -15.88
N GLU A 97 -13.76 0.55 -15.07
CA GLU A 97 -14.10 0.54 -13.64
C GLU A 97 -12.86 0.64 -12.74
N ARG A 98 -11.66 0.76 -13.32
CA ARG A 98 -10.41 0.86 -12.55
C ARG A 98 -10.32 2.22 -11.86
N THR A 99 -9.85 2.21 -10.62
CA THR A 99 -9.58 3.43 -9.85
C THR A 99 -8.42 4.20 -10.47
N ASN A 100 -7.39 3.48 -10.94
CA ASN A 100 -6.23 4.04 -11.62
C ASN A 100 -6.13 3.47 -13.03
N LYS A 101 -6.09 4.36 -14.03
CA LYS A 101 -5.97 3.96 -15.42
C LYS A 101 -4.71 3.11 -15.61
N ASN A 102 -4.90 1.93 -16.20
CA ASN A 102 -3.84 0.99 -16.56
C ASN A 102 -3.04 0.43 -15.37
N GLN A 103 -3.61 0.39 -14.17
CA GLN A 103 -3.02 -0.34 -13.04
C GLN A 103 -3.91 -1.53 -12.68
N THR A 104 -3.32 -2.63 -12.22
CA THR A 104 -4.07 -3.75 -11.64
C THR A 104 -4.77 -3.27 -10.37
N GLU A 105 -6.08 -3.49 -10.28
CA GLU A 105 -6.85 -3.03 -9.14
C GLU A 105 -6.59 -3.93 -7.93
N ILE A 106 -6.30 -3.30 -6.79
CA ILE A 106 -6.16 -4.00 -5.52
C ILE A 106 -7.04 -3.38 -4.45
N LEU A 107 -7.49 -4.23 -3.53
CA LEU A 107 -8.19 -3.83 -2.32
C LEU A 107 -7.32 -4.12 -1.11
N TYR A 108 -7.20 -3.15 -0.22
CA TYR A 108 -6.72 -3.38 1.14
C TYR A 108 -7.91 -3.52 2.09
N LEU A 109 -7.88 -4.58 2.90
CA LEU A 109 -8.82 -4.84 3.98
C LEU A 109 -8.09 -4.99 5.31
N GLU A 110 -8.77 -4.64 6.39
CA GLU A 110 -8.24 -4.62 7.76
C GLU A 110 -9.00 -5.63 8.62
N ASP A 111 -8.37 -6.76 8.91
CA ASP A 111 -8.90 -7.84 9.73
C ASP A 111 -8.74 -7.53 11.24
N PRO A 112 -9.65 -7.94 12.15
CA PRO A 112 -10.91 -8.67 11.92
C PRO A 112 -12.13 -7.75 11.77
N VAL A 113 -11.94 -6.45 11.89
CA VAL A 113 -13.06 -5.50 11.88
C VAL A 113 -13.66 -5.39 10.47
N PHE A 114 -12.82 -5.41 9.43
CA PHE A 114 -13.15 -5.21 8.02
C PHE A 114 -14.05 -3.98 7.78
N SER A 115 -13.86 -2.93 8.59
CA SER A 115 -14.68 -1.72 8.56
C SER A 115 -14.31 -0.76 7.43
N SER A 116 -13.14 -0.96 6.81
CA SER A 116 -12.66 -0.15 5.72
C SER A 116 -12.22 -1.03 4.55
N ILE A 117 -12.54 -0.59 3.32
CA ILE A 117 -12.05 -1.16 2.07
C ILE A 117 -11.37 -0.02 1.32
N SER A 118 -10.08 -0.16 1.04
CA SER A 118 -9.32 0.84 0.29
C SER A 118 -8.94 0.31 -1.07
N SER A 119 -9.46 0.93 -2.14
CA SER A 119 -9.13 0.60 -3.52
C SER A 119 -7.93 1.43 -3.99
N THR A 120 -6.96 0.77 -4.61
CA THR A 120 -5.82 1.42 -5.27
C THR A 120 -5.28 0.53 -6.39
N GLY A 121 -4.08 0.83 -6.92
CA GLY A 121 -3.47 0.07 -8.00
C GLY A 121 -2.10 -0.51 -7.66
N LEU A 122 -1.70 -1.51 -8.45
CA LEU A 122 -0.32 -1.97 -8.59
C LEU A 122 0.04 -2.05 -10.07
N VAL A 123 1.34 -2.13 -10.36
CA VAL A 123 1.84 -2.40 -11.70
C VAL A 123 2.85 -3.53 -11.60
N GLU A 124 2.57 -4.63 -12.30
CA GLU A 124 3.50 -5.73 -12.50
C GLU A 124 3.62 -5.99 -14.00
N ASN A 125 4.86 -6.18 -14.47
CA ASN A 125 5.15 -6.67 -15.81
C ASN A 125 6.62 -7.13 -15.86
N GLU A 126 7.12 -7.46 -17.05
CA GLU A 126 8.50 -7.93 -17.23
C GLU A 126 9.58 -6.89 -16.88
N GLN A 127 9.22 -5.60 -16.76
CA GLN A 127 10.15 -4.51 -16.50
C GLN A 127 10.08 -3.97 -15.08
N ASN A 128 8.96 -4.14 -14.36
CA ASN A 128 8.83 -3.67 -13.00
C ASN A 128 7.75 -4.36 -12.18
N VAL A 129 7.91 -4.29 -10.86
CA VAL A 129 6.84 -4.46 -9.88
C VAL A 129 6.79 -3.23 -8.99
N TRP A 130 5.63 -2.57 -8.93
CA TRP A 130 5.35 -1.41 -8.12
C TRP A 130 4.02 -1.60 -7.40
N LEU A 131 4.04 -1.42 -6.09
CA LEU A 131 2.86 -1.60 -5.24
C LEU A 131 2.52 -0.28 -4.56
N HIS A 132 1.32 0.23 -4.81
CA HIS A 132 0.83 1.39 -4.06
C HIS A 132 0.59 0.98 -2.59
N PRO A 133 1.14 1.71 -1.59
CA PRO A 133 0.92 1.38 -0.19
C PRO A 133 -0.54 1.60 0.23
N MET A 134 -0.94 0.99 1.34
CA MET A 134 -2.22 1.25 1.97
C MET A 134 -2.26 2.69 2.52
N ARG A 135 -3.42 3.34 2.48
CA ARG A 135 -3.59 4.76 2.86
C ARG A 135 -4.64 5.02 3.94
N SER A 136 -5.29 3.97 4.44
CA SER A 136 -6.32 4.09 5.47
C SER A 136 -5.71 4.47 6.82
N GLY A 137 -6.34 5.43 7.50
CA GLY A 137 -5.98 5.87 8.85
C GLY A 137 -4.49 6.16 9.01
N PHE A 138 -3.83 5.45 9.94
CA PHE A 138 -2.40 5.58 10.25
C PHE A 138 -1.51 5.33 9.02
N PHE A 139 -1.87 4.38 8.17
CA PHE A 139 -1.07 4.02 7.00
C PHE A 139 -1.07 5.10 5.92
N GLY A 140 -1.92 6.13 6.02
CA GLY A 140 -1.76 7.37 5.25
C GLY A 140 -0.38 8.01 5.40
N ALA A 141 0.36 7.71 6.48
CA ALA A 141 1.76 8.10 6.66
C ALA A 141 2.70 7.54 5.57
N LEU A 142 2.39 6.36 5.03
CA LEU A 142 3.21 5.68 4.02
C LEU A 142 3.28 6.47 2.70
N GLU A 143 2.37 7.42 2.46
CA GLU A 143 2.42 8.35 1.34
C GLU A 143 3.67 9.25 1.36
N THR A 144 4.27 9.46 2.53
CA THR A 144 5.51 10.22 2.69
C THR A 144 6.77 9.37 2.51
N CYS A 145 6.62 8.04 2.41
CA CYS A 145 7.70 7.08 2.32
C CYS A 145 7.96 6.62 0.86
N PRO A 146 9.10 5.96 0.58
CA PRO A 146 9.28 5.26 -0.69
C PRO A 146 8.21 4.18 -0.85
N PHE A 147 7.68 4.01 -2.06
CA PHE A 147 6.76 2.92 -2.32
C PHE A 147 7.54 1.65 -2.65
N PRO A 148 7.02 0.46 -2.34
CA PRO A 148 7.62 -0.80 -2.80
C PRO A 148 7.70 -0.81 -4.33
N TYR A 149 8.93 -0.80 -4.84
CA TYR A 149 9.22 -0.70 -6.26
C TYR A 149 10.50 -1.44 -6.60
N VAL A 150 10.49 -2.20 -7.69
CA VAL A 150 11.65 -2.86 -8.30
C VAL A 150 11.63 -2.72 -9.82
N LYS A 151 12.82 -2.59 -10.42
CA LYS A 151 13.02 -2.73 -11.87
C LYS A 151 13.60 -4.10 -12.19
N LEU A 152 12.97 -4.79 -13.12
CA LEU A 152 13.32 -6.15 -13.53
C LEU A 152 14.12 -6.14 -14.86
N PRO A 153 14.99 -7.14 -15.07
CA PRO A 153 15.46 -8.12 -14.08
C PRO A 153 16.31 -7.46 -12.99
N LEU A 154 16.25 -7.99 -11.76
CA LEU A 154 17.02 -7.45 -10.63
C LEU A 154 18.48 -7.87 -10.72
N GLN A 155 19.38 -6.92 -10.50
CA GLN A 155 20.82 -7.15 -10.41
C GLN A 155 21.40 -6.51 -9.15
N MET A 156 22.38 -7.18 -8.54
CA MET A 156 23.10 -6.64 -7.38
C MET A 156 23.74 -5.29 -7.71
N GLY A 157 23.53 -4.29 -6.83
CA GLY A 157 24.05 -2.94 -7.03
C GLY A 157 23.26 -2.09 -8.03
N GLN A 158 22.20 -2.62 -8.65
CA GLN A 158 21.31 -1.84 -9.52
C GLN A 158 20.65 -0.71 -8.74
N GLU A 159 20.63 0.48 -9.35
CA GLU A 159 20.07 1.69 -8.78
C GLU A 159 19.09 2.35 -9.74
N TRP A 160 18.06 2.98 -9.19
CA TRP A 160 17.12 3.82 -9.95
C TRP A 160 16.55 4.91 -9.06
N SER A 161 15.85 5.86 -9.66
CA SER A 161 15.28 6.99 -8.95
C SER A 161 13.95 7.39 -9.58
N ASP A 162 13.11 8.04 -8.79
CA ASP A 162 11.84 8.58 -9.24
C ASP A 162 11.47 9.81 -8.42
N GLU A 163 10.35 10.45 -8.73
CA GLU A 163 9.81 11.54 -7.93
C GLU A 163 8.30 11.60 -7.97
N MET A 164 7.72 12.17 -6.91
CA MET A 164 6.29 12.38 -6.83
C MET A 164 5.95 13.64 -6.05
N LYS A 165 4.76 14.19 -6.31
CA LYS A 165 4.22 15.32 -5.55
C LYS A 165 2.94 14.92 -4.84
N ILE A 166 2.94 14.98 -3.52
CA ILE A 166 1.75 14.74 -2.70
C ILE A 166 1.15 16.06 -2.18
N SER A 167 -0.17 16.11 -1.98
CA SER A 167 -0.83 17.27 -1.35
C SER A 167 -0.67 17.28 0.17
N ASN A 168 -0.75 18.47 0.76
CA ASN A 168 -0.84 18.66 2.21
C ASN A 168 -2.08 18.03 2.87
N SER A 169 -2.98 17.40 2.11
CA SER A 169 -4.01 16.53 2.68
C SER A 169 -3.40 15.33 3.43
N TRP A 170 -2.17 14.93 3.09
CA TRP A 170 -1.42 13.88 3.78
C TRP A 170 -0.57 14.38 4.96
N SER A 171 -0.60 15.69 5.23
CA SER A 171 0.12 16.32 6.34
C SER A 171 -0.48 15.87 7.67
N ASN A 172 0.37 15.48 8.63
CA ASN A 172 -0.06 15.08 9.96
C ASN A 172 1.03 15.38 11.00
N LYS A 173 0.62 15.72 12.22
CA LYS A 173 1.52 16.00 13.33
C LYS A 173 2.47 14.85 13.67
N LEU A 174 2.07 13.59 13.45
CA LEU A 174 2.85 12.41 13.83
C LEU A 174 3.97 12.05 12.84
N TRP A 175 3.80 12.31 11.54
CA TRP A 175 4.78 11.94 10.52
C TRP A 175 5.34 13.12 9.72
N GLY A 176 4.85 14.34 9.99
CA GLY A 176 5.39 15.58 9.45
C GLY A 176 4.30 16.49 8.88
N GLU A 177 4.43 17.78 9.19
CA GLU A 177 3.51 18.80 8.69
C GLU A 177 4.13 19.65 7.58
N TRP A 178 3.34 19.94 6.55
CA TRP A 178 3.73 20.87 5.49
C TRP A 178 2.54 21.60 4.88
N ARG A 179 2.84 22.70 4.17
CA ARG A 179 1.87 23.42 3.34
C ARG A 179 2.16 23.23 1.85
N GLY A 180 1.08 23.22 1.05
CA GLY A 180 1.13 23.07 -0.40
C GLY A 180 1.48 21.66 -0.86
N LYS A 181 2.12 21.54 -2.02
CA LYS A 181 2.64 20.26 -2.52
C LYS A 181 3.98 19.94 -1.87
N LEU A 182 4.17 18.69 -1.46
CA LEU A 182 5.45 18.15 -1.03
C LEU A 182 6.05 17.34 -2.18
N ARG A 183 7.26 17.68 -2.62
CA ARG A 183 8.00 16.88 -3.59
C ARG A 183 8.84 15.85 -2.84
N LEU A 184 8.70 14.60 -3.23
CA LEU A 184 9.43 13.44 -2.73
C LEU A 184 10.38 12.99 -3.85
N ILE A 185 11.68 12.92 -3.56
CA ILE A 185 12.71 12.39 -4.46
C ILE A 185 13.07 11.00 -3.96
N TYR A 186 12.88 10.00 -4.80
CA TYR A 186 13.13 8.61 -4.43
C TYR A 186 14.44 8.11 -5.01
N HIS A 187 15.18 7.36 -4.20
CA HIS A 187 16.35 6.60 -4.64
C HIS A 187 16.24 5.17 -4.16
N TYR A 188 16.56 4.22 -5.03
CA TYR A 188 16.47 2.78 -4.78
C TYR A 188 17.79 2.10 -5.11
N LYS A 189 18.14 1.06 -4.35
CA LYS A 189 19.32 0.24 -4.59
C LYS A 189 19.09 -1.21 -4.19
N VAL A 190 19.44 -2.15 -5.06
CA VAL A 190 19.55 -3.58 -4.72
C VAL A 190 20.84 -3.80 -3.94
N CYS A 191 20.72 -4.13 -2.65
CA CYS A 191 21.86 -4.18 -1.73
C CYS A 191 22.33 -5.59 -1.40
N GLU A 192 21.43 -6.58 -1.42
CA GLU A 192 21.71 -7.91 -0.91
C GLU A 192 20.80 -8.95 -1.56
N GLN A 193 21.27 -10.19 -1.64
CA GLN A 193 20.43 -11.38 -1.79
C GLN A 193 20.51 -12.16 -0.50
N CYS A 194 19.36 -12.53 0.07
CA CYS A 194 19.30 -13.28 1.31
C CYS A 194 18.26 -14.39 1.25
N LYS A 195 18.36 -15.34 2.18
CA LYS A 195 17.31 -16.32 2.44
C LYS A 195 16.51 -15.90 3.68
N LEU A 196 15.31 -15.39 3.47
CA LEU A 196 14.43 -14.90 4.54
C LEU A 196 13.58 -16.05 5.07
N GLN A 197 13.58 -16.27 6.38
CA GLN A 197 12.63 -17.19 7.01
C GLN A 197 11.31 -16.48 7.25
N THR A 198 10.21 -17.10 6.82
CA THR A 198 8.83 -16.60 6.94
C THR A 198 7.92 -17.75 7.36
N SER A 199 6.69 -17.46 7.74
CA SER A 199 5.68 -18.48 8.06
C SER A 199 5.28 -19.33 6.84
N ILE A 200 5.38 -18.76 5.63
CA ILE A 200 5.17 -19.50 4.37
C ILE A 200 6.43 -20.24 3.88
N GLY A 201 7.47 -20.30 4.71
CA GLY A 201 8.72 -21.03 4.45
C GLY A 201 9.93 -20.13 4.22
N SER A 202 10.97 -20.73 3.63
CA SER A 202 12.27 -20.08 3.44
C SER A 202 12.37 -19.52 2.03
N LEU A 203 12.39 -18.19 1.90
CA LEU A 203 12.27 -17.48 0.63
C LEU A 203 13.60 -16.87 0.20
N ASN A 204 13.97 -17.04 -1.07
CA ASN A 204 15.08 -16.29 -1.66
C ASN A 204 14.58 -14.87 -1.98
N CYS A 205 15.27 -13.86 -1.47
CA CYS A 205 14.87 -12.47 -1.63
C CYS A 205 16.02 -11.59 -2.08
N TYR A 206 15.69 -10.59 -2.89
CA TYR A 206 16.49 -9.39 -3.05
C TYR A 206 16.10 -8.38 -1.97
N VAL A 207 17.09 -7.71 -1.39
CA VAL A 207 16.89 -6.62 -0.45
C VAL A 207 17.10 -5.30 -1.18
N ILE A 208 16.09 -4.45 -1.19
CA ILE A 208 16.13 -3.13 -1.79
C ILE A 208 16.09 -2.09 -0.67
N LYS A 209 17.09 -1.22 -0.63
CA LYS A 209 17.08 -0.03 0.23
C LYS A 209 16.61 1.16 -0.58
N SER A 210 15.67 1.90 -0.02
CA SER A 210 15.00 3.00 -0.68
C SER A 210 14.92 4.21 0.24
N THR A 211 15.04 5.41 -0.32
CA THR A 211 14.88 6.67 0.43
C THR A 211 13.90 7.59 -0.28
N ALA A 212 13.18 8.40 0.49
CA ALA A 212 12.30 9.47 0.00
C ALA A 212 12.75 10.77 0.65
N ILE A 213 13.42 11.62 -0.11
CA ILE A 213 14.00 12.88 0.35
C ILE A 213 13.03 14.02 0.04
N SER A 214 12.77 14.86 1.03
CA SER A 214 11.84 15.98 0.92
C SER A 214 12.25 17.16 1.81
N LYS A 215 11.51 18.27 1.75
CA LYS A 215 11.74 19.42 2.64
C LYS A 215 11.44 19.16 4.11
N ILE A 216 10.68 18.10 4.44
CA ILE A 216 10.36 17.75 5.83
C ILE A 216 11.39 16.76 6.42
N GLY A 217 12.20 16.12 5.58
CA GLY A 217 13.21 15.15 5.99
C GLY A 217 13.33 13.98 5.01
N THR A 218 13.97 12.91 5.48
CA THR A 218 14.18 11.67 4.71
C THR A 218 13.43 10.52 5.38
N ALA A 219 12.60 9.81 4.60
CA ALA A 219 12.04 8.52 4.99
C ALA A 219 12.78 7.39 4.29
N ILE A 220 12.80 6.20 4.90
CA ILE A 220 13.53 5.02 4.43
C ILE A 220 12.55 3.85 4.30
N LEU A 221 12.74 3.03 3.27
CA LEU A 221 12.13 1.71 3.14
C LEU A 221 13.21 0.68 2.82
N LYS A 222 13.32 -0.36 3.66
CA LYS A 222 14.01 -1.60 3.31
C LYS A 222 12.96 -2.65 2.93
N SER A 223 12.93 -3.07 1.66
CA SER A 223 11.99 -4.09 1.17
C SER A 223 12.71 -5.38 0.81
N TYR A 224 12.05 -6.50 1.05
CA TYR A 224 12.50 -7.84 0.68
C TYR A 224 11.55 -8.34 -0.41
N TYR A 225 12.11 -8.57 -1.60
CA TYR A 225 11.37 -8.95 -2.78
C TYR A 225 11.72 -10.39 -3.18
N SER A 226 10.70 -11.26 -3.23
CA SER A 226 10.76 -12.61 -3.77
C SER A 226 10.19 -12.60 -5.19
N GLU A 227 10.87 -13.23 -6.14
CA GLU A 227 10.36 -13.39 -7.50
C GLU A 227 9.10 -14.29 -7.57
N GLN A 228 8.83 -15.05 -6.50
CA GLN A 228 7.64 -15.91 -6.40
C GLN A 228 6.46 -15.21 -5.69
N TYR A 229 6.74 -14.36 -4.70
CA TYR A 229 5.72 -13.83 -3.78
C TYR A 229 5.67 -12.30 -3.74
N GLY A 230 6.50 -11.61 -4.52
CA GLY A 230 6.57 -10.15 -4.55
C GLY A 230 7.20 -9.57 -3.29
N PHE A 231 6.67 -8.46 -2.79
CA PHE A 231 7.15 -7.85 -1.54
C PHE A 231 6.70 -8.65 -0.33
N VAL A 232 7.61 -9.39 0.29
CA VAL A 232 7.32 -10.29 1.42
C VAL A 232 7.61 -9.66 2.78
N ARG A 233 8.41 -8.58 2.82
CA ARG A 233 8.69 -7.80 4.02
C ARG A 233 9.04 -6.36 3.64
N MET A 234 8.51 -5.40 4.39
CA MET A 234 8.72 -3.97 4.21
C MET A 234 8.98 -3.34 5.58
N GLU A 235 10.14 -2.72 5.73
CA GLU A 235 10.56 -2.04 6.96
C GLU A 235 10.69 -0.55 6.66
N TYR A 236 9.70 0.22 7.10
CA TYR A 236 9.65 1.67 6.93
C TYR A 236 10.25 2.36 8.16
N GLU A 237 10.98 3.44 7.91
CA GLU A 237 11.34 4.44 8.91
C GLU A 237 10.90 5.81 8.39
N MET A 238 9.94 6.41 9.08
CA MET A 238 9.38 7.71 8.73
C MET A 238 10.33 8.84 9.12
N VAL A 239 10.07 10.03 8.58
CA VAL A 239 10.81 11.26 8.92
C VAL A 239 10.81 11.53 10.44
N SER A 240 9.74 11.17 11.14
CA SER A 240 9.62 11.33 12.60
C SER A 240 10.35 10.26 13.41
N GLY A 241 10.97 9.25 12.77
CA GLY A 241 11.61 8.11 13.44
C GLY A 241 10.65 6.96 13.78
N ILE A 242 9.34 7.14 13.56
CA ILE A 242 8.35 6.07 13.68
C ILE A 242 8.65 4.98 12.65
N LYS A 243 8.63 3.71 13.07
CA LYS A 243 8.84 2.58 12.18
C LYS A 243 7.56 1.81 11.94
N VAL A 244 7.41 1.26 10.75
CA VAL A 244 6.31 0.37 10.39
C VAL A 244 6.91 -0.84 9.70
N ASN A 245 6.77 -2.00 10.30
CA ASN A 245 7.22 -3.24 9.69
C ASN A 245 6.00 -4.02 9.25
N ILE A 246 6.01 -4.53 8.02
CA ILE A 246 4.92 -5.31 7.42
C ILE A 246 5.56 -6.56 6.82
N TRP A 247 5.01 -7.74 7.09
CA TRP A 247 5.54 -9.00 6.56
C TRP A 247 4.44 -9.99 6.20
N LEU A 248 4.71 -10.77 5.16
CA LEU A 248 3.78 -11.72 4.58
C LEU A 248 3.62 -12.96 5.47
N GLU A 249 2.38 -13.34 5.72
CA GLU A 249 2.01 -14.50 6.54
C GLU A 249 1.27 -15.59 5.76
N GLU A 250 0.47 -15.19 4.76
CA GLU A 250 -0.33 -16.13 3.97
C GLU A 250 -0.43 -15.65 2.52
N VAL A 251 -0.46 -16.59 1.59
CA VAL A 251 -0.84 -16.35 0.19
C VAL A 251 -1.86 -17.40 -0.21
N SER A 252 -2.97 -16.96 -0.80
CA SER A 252 -3.96 -17.83 -1.41
C SER A 252 -4.40 -17.29 -2.77
N SER A 253 -4.97 -18.15 -3.61
CA SER A 253 -5.38 -17.83 -4.98
C SER A 253 -6.73 -18.45 -5.30
N GLU A 254 -7.22 -18.24 -6.53
CA GLU A 254 -8.50 -18.78 -7.02
C GLU A 254 -9.74 -18.23 -6.31
N HIS A 255 -9.64 -17.02 -5.73
CA HIS A 255 -10.80 -16.33 -5.15
C HIS A 255 -11.58 -15.54 -6.22
N ASP A 256 -12.91 -15.53 -6.09
CA ASP A 256 -13.76 -14.66 -6.90
C ASP A 256 -13.87 -13.27 -6.27
N PHE A 257 -13.34 -12.26 -6.96
CA PHE A 257 -13.48 -10.84 -6.58
C PHE A 257 -14.11 -10.00 -7.69
N THR A 258 -14.88 -10.62 -8.58
CA THR A 258 -15.51 -9.92 -9.73
C THR A 258 -16.48 -8.83 -9.32
N ASN A 259 -17.06 -8.91 -8.12
CA ASN A 259 -18.02 -7.95 -7.61
C ASN A 259 -17.94 -7.82 -6.07
N MET A 260 -18.63 -6.81 -5.52
CA MET A 260 -18.59 -6.53 -4.09
C MET A 260 -19.23 -7.63 -3.23
N GLN A 261 -20.22 -8.38 -3.74
CA GLN A 261 -20.80 -9.49 -2.98
C GLN A 261 -19.78 -10.61 -2.77
N ALA A 262 -18.93 -10.87 -3.76
CA ALA A 262 -17.87 -11.86 -3.66
C ALA A 262 -16.78 -11.44 -2.65
N VAL A 263 -16.42 -10.15 -2.62
CA VAL A 263 -15.53 -9.59 -1.58
C VAL A 263 -16.15 -9.71 -0.18
N LEU A 264 -17.44 -9.39 -0.03
CA LEU A 264 -18.14 -9.53 1.25
C LEU A 264 -18.27 -10.99 1.71
N LYS A 265 -18.38 -11.93 0.77
CA LYS A 265 -18.35 -13.37 1.06
C LYS A 265 -17.00 -13.78 1.65
N TYR A 266 -15.89 -13.36 1.03
CA TYR A 266 -14.54 -13.58 1.56
C TYR A 266 -14.39 -13.01 2.98
N VAL A 267 -14.86 -11.77 3.21
CA VAL A 267 -14.83 -11.15 4.56
C VAL A 267 -15.62 -11.97 5.58
N LYS A 268 -16.78 -12.51 5.19
CA LYS A 268 -17.58 -13.35 6.08
C LYS A 268 -16.85 -14.65 6.42
N GLU A 269 -16.28 -15.32 5.43
CA GLU A 269 -15.53 -16.57 5.62
C GLU A 269 -14.35 -16.37 6.58
N ARG A 270 -13.59 -15.28 6.44
CA ARG A 270 -12.49 -14.96 7.36
C ARG A 270 -12.94 -14.68 8.79
N LYS A 271 -14.07 -14.00 8.98
CA LYS A 271 -14.64 -13.78 10.32
C LYS A 271 -15.09 -15.07 11.00
N ASP A 272 -15.54 -16.06 10.22
CA ASP A 272 -16.00 -17.34 10.74
C ASP A 272 -14.81 -18.28 11.08
N GLU A 273 -13.61 -18.07 10.52
CA GLU A 273 -12.38 -18.82 10.84
C GLU A 273 -11.75 -18.41 12.19
N ASP A 274 -12.03 -17.19 12.67
CA ASP A 274 -11.49 -16.62 13.93
C ASP A 274 -12.36 -16.93 15.17
N VAL A 275 -13.45 -17.69 15.03
CA VAL A 275 -14.38 -18.10 16.12
C VAL A 275 -14.13 -19.54 16.53
#